data_AF-A0A239A2Z7-F1
#
_entry.id   AF-A0A239A2Z7-F1
#
_cell.length_a   1.000
_cell.length_b   1.000
_cell.length_c   1.000
_cell.angle_alpha   90.00
_cell.angle_beta   90.00
_cell.angle_gamma   90.00
#
_symmetry.space_group_name_H-M   'P 1'
#
loop_
_entity.id
_entity.type
_entity.pdbx_description
1 polymer ?
#
loop_
_entity_poly.entity_id
_entity_poly.type
_entity_poly.pdbx_seq_one_letter_code
_entity_poly.pdbx_strand_id
1 'polypeptide(L)'
;MDTGALAREVLDRVGPGGPGEYLPVLWDVARDRAARAGYEAMPPRGVLLVPGALLQGAGLALDVVVHLRVAPAARRRRWPEDRAWELPAFDRYDDEVDPAALADAVVLADRPEHPALVLQGRWA
;
A
#
# COMPACT_ATOMS: atom_id res chain seq x y z
N MET A 1 -5.08 6.96 -7.16
CA MET A 1 -3.64 6.72 -7.40
C MET A 1 -3.50 5.96 -8.70
N ASP A 2 -2.45 6.23 -9.49
CA ASP A 2 -2.16 5.46 -10.71
C ASP A 2 -1.41 4.17 -10.36
N THR A 3 -2.16 3.08 -10.19
CA THR A 3 -1.61 1.74 -9.90
C THR A 3 -0.86 1.17 -11.10
N GLY A 4 -1.20 1.58 -12.33
CA GLY A 4 -0.49 1.16 -13.54
C GLY A 4 0.90 1.76 -13.64
N ALA A 5 1.07 3.02 -13.25
CA ALA A 5 2.38 3.64 -13.10
C ALA A 5 3.21 2.97 -11.99
N LEU A 6 2.59 2.66 -10.84
CA LEU A 6 3.27 1.94 -9.77
C LEU A 6 3.75 0.55 -10.22
N ALA A 7 2.91 -0.20 -10.95
CA ALA A 7 3.31 -1.48 -11.50
C ALA A 7 4.50 -1.31 -12.46
N ARG A 8 4.32 -0.50 -13.51
CA ARG A 8 5.28 -0.43 -14.63
C ARG A 8 6.59 0.28 -14.30
N GLU A 9 6.57 1.31 -13.46
CA GLU A 9 7.76 2.13 -13.17
C GLU A 9 8.52 1.66 -11.93
N VAL A 10 7.92 0.79 -11.12
CA VAL A 10 8.48 0.33 -9.86
C VAL A 10 8.47 -1.21 -9.80
N LEU A 11 7.30 -1.84 -9.65
CA LEU A 11 7.20 -3.27 -9.35
C LEU A 11 7.76 -4.15 -10.48
N ASP A 12 7.36 -3.91 -11.73
CA ASP A 12 7.79 -4.67 -12.90
C ASP A 12 9.30 -4.49 -13.16
N ARG A 13 9.86 -3.33 -12.79
CA ARG A 13 11.28 -3.03 -13.03
C ARG A 13 12.20 -3.68 -12.01
N VAL A 14 11.77 -3.82 -10.76
CA VAL A 14 12.52 -4.56 -9.72
C VAL A 14 12.17 -6.04 -9.67
N GLY A 15 11.04 -6.41 -10.27
CA GLY A 15 10.54 -7.78 -10.33
C GLY A 15 11.30 -8.68 -11.29
N PRO A 16 10.87 -9.94 -11.42
CA PRO A 16 11.51 -10.94 -12.27
C PRO A 16 11.66 -10.49 -13.73
N GLY A 17 12.89 -10.51 -14.25
CA GLY A 17 13.19 -10.08 -15.62
C GLY A 17 13.28 -8.56 -15.82
N GLY A 18 13.05 -7.78 -14.77
CA GLY A 18 13.24 -6.34 -14.79
C GLY A 18 14.73 -5.92 -14.70
N PRO A 19 15.04 -4.66 -15.04
CA PRO A 19 16.39 -4.11 -14.99
C PRO A 19 16.99 -3.96 -13.57
N GLY A 20 16.21 -4.17 -12.51
CA GLY A 20 16.69 -4.04 -11.13
C GLY A 20 16.81 -2.58 -10.66
N GLU A 21 15.98 -1.70 -11.20
CA GLU A 21 15.92 -0.28 -10.85
C GLU A 21 14.46 0.15 -10.63
N TYR A 22 14.24 1.25 -9.90
CA TYR A 22 12.90 1.76 -9.59
C TYR A 22 12.83 3.27 -9.70
N LEU A 23 11.64 3.81 -9.96
CA LEU A 23 11.39 5.25 -9.87
C LEU A 23 11.02 5.61 -8.41
N PRO A 24 11.81 6.42 -7.68
CA PRO A 24 11.58 6.69 -6.25
C PRO A 24 10.34 7.56 -5.98
N VAL A 25 9.87 8.30 -6.99
CA VAL A 25 8.70 9.17 -6.88
C VAL A 25 7.96 9.22 -8.21
N LEU A 26 6.65 8.93 -8.18
CA LEU A 26 5.79 8.96 -9.37
C LEU A 26 5.18 10.35 -9.62
N TRP A 27 4.80 11.06 -8.56
CA TRP A 27 4.01 12.29 -8.65
C TRP A 27 4.57 13.38 -7.72
N ASP A 28 4.70 14.59 -8.26
CA ASP A 28 4.98 15.80 -7.50
C ASP A 28 3.64 16.42 -7.07
N VAL A 29 3.23 16.17 -5.83
CA VAL A 29 1.96 16.65 -5.27
C VAL A 29 1.89 18.18 -5.23
N ALA A 30 3.01 18.87 -5.00
CA ALA A 30 3.03 20.33 -4.89
C ALA A 30 2.85 21.02 -6.25
N ARG A 31 3.34 20.39 -7.32
CA ARG A 31 3.24 20.91 -8.70
C ARG A 31 2.14 20.26 -9.52
N ASP A 32 1.42 19.31 -8.92
CA ASP A 32 0.36 18.51 -9.52
C ASP A 32 0.73 17.94 -10.90
N ARG A 33 1.89 17.26 -10.97
CA ARG A 33 2.40 16.65 -12.21
C ARG A 33 3.30 15.45 -11.94
N ALA A 34 3.55 14.65 -12.97
CA ALA A 34 4.54 13.57 -12.91
C ALA A 34 5.91 14.09 -12.46
N ALA A 35 6.52 13.39 -11.50
CA ALA A 35 7.84 13.75 -10.99
C ALA A 35 8.90 13.49 -12.07
N ARG A 36 9.92 14.36 -12.14
CA ARG A 36 11.06 14.21 -13.08
C ARG A 36 12.25 13.54 -12.42
N ALA A 37 12.01 12.49 -11.65
CA ALA A 37 13.07 11.69 -11.04
C ALA A 37 13.69 10.75 -12.08
N GLY A 38 14.97 10.40 -11.89
CA GLY A 38 15.61 9.29 -12.61
C GLY A 38 15.34 7.98 -11.90
N TYR A 39 15.57 6.86 -12.59
CA TYR A 39 15.56 5.55 -11.96
C TYR A 39 16.79 5.39 -11.05
N GLU A 40 16.59 4.69 -9.94
CA GLU A 40 17.63 4.32 -8.99
C GLU A 40 17.81 2.81 -8.99
N ALA A 41 19.07 2.35 -8.99
CA ALA A 41 19.38 0.93 -8.88
C ALA A 41 18.96 0.38 -7.51
N MET A 42 18.27 -0.76 -7.49
CA MET A 42 17.97 -1.49 -6.27
C MET A 42 19.27 -2.08 -5.71
N PRO A 43 19.59 -1.87 -4.41
CA PRO A 43 20.72 -2.52 -3.79
C PRO A 43 20.61 -4.05 -3.86
N PRO A 44 21.74 -4.79 -3.91
CA PRO A 44 21.69 -6.25 -3.84
C PRO A 44 20.96 -6.71 -2.57
N ARG A 45 19.95 -7.58 -2.73
CA ARG A 45 19.06 -8.03 -1.64
C ARG A 45 18.26 -6.89 -0.99
N GLY A 46 18.03 -5.81 -1.73
CA GLY A 46 17.16 -4.71 -1.31
C GLY A 46 15.72 -5.16 -1.17
N VAL A 47 15.00 -4.51 -0.25
CA VAL A 47 13.57 -4.71 -0.04
C VAL A 47 12.87 -3.39 -0.37
N LEU A 48 11.93 -3.43 -1.31
CA LEU A 48 11.09 -2.30 -1.62
C LEU A 48 9.87 -2.29 -0.70
N LEU A 49 9.66 -1.18 0.01
CA LEU A 49 8.44 -0.96 0.79
C LEU A 49 7.53 0.01 0.05
N VAL A 50 6.29 -0.41 -0.20
CA VAL A 50 5.26 0.40 -0.87
C VAL A 50 4.12 0.68 0.11
N PRO A 51 4.21 1.76 0.91
CA PRO A 51 3.11 2.15 1.78
C PRO A 51 2.03 2.86 0.97
N GLY A 52 0.78 2.47 1.16
CA GLY A 52 -0.35 3.14 0.54
C GLY A 52 -1.68 2.60 1.00
N ALA A 53 -2.72 3.44 0.88
CA ALA A 53 -4.09 3.02 1.06
C ALA A 53 -4.61 2.37 -0.23
N LEU A 54 -5.52 1.41 -0.10
CA LEU A 54 -6.28 0.85 -1.22
C LEU A 54 -5.43 0.20 -2.31
N LEU A 55 -4.31 -0.43 -1.93
CA LEU A 55 -3.37 -1.07 -2.87
C LEU A 55 -3.72 -2.51 -3.23
N GLN A 56 -4.39 -3.24 -2.33
CA GLN A 56 -4.79 -4.63 -2.60
C GLN A 56 -6.05 -4.66 -3.46
N GLY A 57 -6.26 -5.75 -4.18
CA GLY A 57 -7.32 -5.84 -5.19
C GLY A 57 -7.03 -5.08 -6.49
N ALA A 58 -5.94 -4.31 -6.57
CA ALA A 58 -5.56 -3.53 -7.75
C ALA A 58 -4.71 -4.31 -8.79
N GLY A 59 -4.47 -5.61 -8.59
CA GLY A 59 -3.67 -6.44 -9.50
C GLY A 59 -2.16 -6.18 -9.47
N LEU A 60 -1.65 -5.57 -8.40
CA LEU A 60 -0.21 -5.32 -8.22
C LEU A 60 0.53 -6.62 -7.88
N ALA A 61 1.69 -6.83 -8.51
CA ALA A 61 2.58 -7.96 -8.25
C ALA A 61 3.40 -7.75 -6.96
N LEU A 62 2.72 -7.75 -5.82
CA LEU A 62 3.35 -7.60 -4.51
C LEU A 62 3.85 -8.96 -4.01
N ASP A 63 5.13 -9.03 -3.65
CA ASP A 63 5.70 -10.25 -3.09
C ASP A 63 5.13 -10.55 -1.72
N VAL A 64 4.94 -9.55 -0.85
CA VAL A 64 4.44 -9.72 0.52
C VAL A 64 3.49 -8.57 0.85
N VAL A 65 2.37 -8.91 1.48
CA VAL A 65 1.33 -7.94 1.84
C VAL A 65 1.09 -7.91 3.34
N VAL A 66 1.33 -6.75 3.95
CA VAL A 66 0.96 -6.46 5.35
C VAL A 66 -0.18 -5.45 5.35
N HIS A 67 -1.34 -5.87 5.84
CA HIS A 67 -2.52 -5.00 5.95
C HIS A 67 -2.65 -4.39 7.34
N LEU A 68 -2.67 -3.07 7.41
CA LEU A 68 -2.94 -2.33 8.65
C LEU A 68 -4.45 -2.13 8.77
N ARG A 69 -5.10 -2.99 9.56
CA ARG A 69 -6.54 -2.96 9.76
C ARG A 69 -6.88 -2.04 10.90
N VAL A 70 -7.64 -1.00 10.61
CA VAL A 70 -8.24 -0.10 11.61
C VAL A 70 -9.75 -0.20 11.47
N ALA A 71 -10.48 -0.60 12.51
CA ALA A 71 -11.93 -0.75 12.46
C ALA A 71 -12.63 0.53 12.00
N PRO A 72 -13.78 0.46 11.31
CA PRO A 72 -14.56 1.63 10.91
C PRO A 72 -14.83 2.61 12.07
N ALA A 73 -15.19 2.09 13.25
CA ALA A 73 -15.41 2.90 14.44
C ALA A 73 -14.12 3.55 14.96
N ALA A 74 -12.96 2.89 14.83
CA ALA A 74 -11.67 3.46 15.23
C ALA A 74 -11.20 4.54 14.26
N ARG A 75 -11.40 4.35 12.94
CA ARG A 75 -11.13 5.38 11.92
C ARG A 75 -11.93 6.64 12.21
N ARG A 76 -13.26 6.53 12.36
CA ARG A 76 -14.16 7.67 12.64
C ARG A 76 -13.76 8.51 13.86
N ARG A 77 -13.18 7.89 14.90
CA ARG A 77 -12.76 8.61 16.13
C ARG A 77 -11.50 9.44 15.95
N ARG A 78 -10.60 9.05 15.05
CA ARG A 78 -9.27 9.68 14.89
C ARG A 78 -9.12 10.44 13.56
N TRP A 79 -10.05 10.27 12.63
CA TRP A 79 -9.96 10.89 11.31
C TRP A 79 -10.16 12.41 11.39
N PRO A 80 -9.31 13.21 10.73
CA PRO A 80 -9.54 14.65 10.61
C PRO A 80 -10.90 14.96 9.98
N GLU A 81 -11.66 15.89 10.58
CA GLU A 81 -13.02 16.23 10.14
C GLU A 81 -13.05 16.72 8.68
N ASP A 82 -12.05 17.53 8.29
CA ASP A 82 -11.86 18.04 6.93
C ASP A 82 -11.57 16.95 5.89
N ARG A 83 -11.19 15.74 6.33
CA ARG A 83 -10.96 14.55 5.50
C ARG A 83 -11.99 13.45 5.70
N ALA A 84 -13.05 13.68 6.50
CA ALA A 84 -14.05 12.65 6.80
C ALA A 84 -14.75 12.10 5.54
N TRP A 85 -14.76 12.88 4.45
CA TRP A 85 -15.26 12.47 3.13
C TRP A 85 -14.51 11.25 2.55
N GLU A 86 -13.30 10.94 3.00
CA GLU A 86 -12.52 9.77 2.57
C GLU A 86 -13.02 8.47 3.22
N LEU A 87 -13.63 8.53 4.40
CA LEU A 87 -14.03 7.35 5.19
C LEU A 87 -14.94 6.37 4.42
N PRO A 88 -15.94 6.80 3.64
CA PRO A 88 -16.74 5.89 2.82
C PRO A 88 -15.93 5.08 1.81
N ALA A 89 -14.78 5.59 1.34
CA ALA A 89 -13.90 4.83 0.44
C ALA A 89 -13.22 3.67 1.17
N PHE A 90 -12.81 3.86 2.43
CA PHE A 90 -12.25 2.80 3.27
C PHE A 90 -13.31 1.78 3.67
N ASP A 91 -14.52 2.23 4.04
CA ASP A 91 -15.62 1.32 4.38
C ASP A 91 -15.99 0.46 3.16
N ARG A 92 -16.11 1.06 1.96
CA ARG A 92 -16.33 0.31 0.71
C ARG A 92 -15.19 -0.68 0.42
N TYR A 93 -13.95 -0.28 0.63
CA TYR A 93 -12.79 -1.15 0.39
C TYR A 93 -12.77 -2.38 1.30
N ASP A 94 -13.14 -2.21 2.57
CA ASP A 94 -13.28 -3.32 3.50
C ASP A 94 -14.35 -4.31 2.98
N ASP A 95 -15.48 -3.81 2.49
CA ASP A 95 -16.61 -4.64 2.02
C ASP A 95 -16.37 -5.30 0.64
N GLU A 96 -15.78 -4.57 -0.31
CA GLU A 96 -15.64 -5.01 -1.71
C GLU A 96 -14.36 -5.80 -1.98
N VAL A 97 -13.28 -5.51 -1.24
CA VAL A 97 -11.96 -6.14 -1.46
C VAL A 97 -11.61 -7.17 -0.39
N ASP A 98 -12.10 -6.99 0.84
CA ASP A 98 -11.67 -7.76 2.01
C ASP A 98 -10.13 -7.86 2.11
N PRO A 99 -9.43 -6.73 2.29
CA PRO A 99 -7.97 -6.69 2.34
C PRO A 99 -7.39 -7.50 3.51
N ALA A 100 -8.20 -7.77 4.54
CA ALA A 100 -7.78 -8.63 5.62
C ALA A 100 -7.64 -10.07 5.13
N ALA A 101 -8.54 -10.59 4.30
CA ALA A 101 -8.43 -11.95 3.75
C ALA A 101 -7.31 -12.11 2.70
N LEU A 102 -6.95 -11.03 2.00
CA LEU A 102 -5.93 -11.08 0.95
C LEU A 102 -4.49 -10.94 1.44
N ALA A 103 -4.28 -10.43 2.66
CA ALA A 103 -2.95 -10.12 3.18
C ALA A 103 -2.22 -11.34 3.75
N ASP A 104 -0.89 -11.34 3.69
CA ASP A 104 -0.05 -12.37 4.35
C ASP A 104 0.01 -12.15 5.88
N ALA A 105 -0.05 -10.89 6.32
CA ALA A 105 -0.29 -10.55 7.72
C ALA A 105 -1.27 -9.38 7.88
N VAL A 106 -2.02 -9.43 8.96
CA VAL A 106 -2.90 -8.33 9.40
C VAL A 106 -2.41 -7.78 10.71
N VAL A 107 -2.12 -6.48 10.72
CA VAL A 107 -1.84 -5.71 11.92
C VAL A 107 -3.12 -5.03 12.37
N LEU A 108 -3.69 -5.47 13.49
CA LEU A 108 -4.84 -4.85 14.12
C LEU A 108 -4.38 -3.57 14.83
N ALA A 109 -4.74 -2.42 14.26
CA ALA A 109 -4.18 -1.12 14.60
C ALA A 109 -5.23 -0.11 15.14
N ASP A 110 -6.36 -0.59 15.67
CA ASP A 110 -7.38 0.25 16.32
C ASP A 110 -6.79 1.16 17.44
N ARG A 111 -5.72 0.67 18.09
CA ARG A 111 -4.84 1.44 18.98
C ARG A 111 -3.39 1.26 18.50
N PRO A 112 -2.80 2.24 17.80
CA PRO A 112 -1.46 2.08 17.20
C PRO A 112 -0.38 1.87 18.25
N GLU A 113 -0.62 2.24 19.50
CA GLU A 113 0.30 2.05 20.62
C GLU A 113 0.33 0.59 21.12
N HIS A 114 -0.69 -0.21 20.76
CA HIS A 114 -0.84 -1.61 21.18
C HIS A 114 -1.35 -2.48 20.01
N PRO A 115 -0.53 -2.67 18.96
CA PRO A 115 -0.92 -3.46 17.81
C PRO A 115 -0.96 -4.94 18.15
N ALA A 116 -1.84 -5.67 17.48
CA ALA A 116 -1.83 -7.14 17.47
C ALA A 116 -1.57 -7.65 16.04
N LEU A 117 -0.94 -8.82 15.94
CA LEU A 117 -0.54 -9.43 14.68
C LEU A 117 -1.31 -10.73 14.46
N VAL A 118 -1.87 -10.88 13.26
CA VAL A 118 -2.43 -12.13 12.75
C VAL A 118 -1.62 -12.52 11.52
N LEU A 119 -1.06 -13.74 11.53
CA LEU A 119 -0.34 -14.31 10.39
C LEU A 119 -1.26 -15.28 9.64
N GLN A 120 -1.17 -15.28 8.31
CA GLN A 120 -1.96 -16.17 7.46
C GLN A 120 -1.27 -16.39 6.10
N GLY A 121 -1.96 -17.07 5.17
CA GLY A 121 -1.47 -17.30 3.82
C GLY A 121 -0.15 -18.05 3.84
N ARG A 122 0.91 -17.44 3.31
CA ARG A 122 2.26 -18.02 3.28
C ARG A 122 2.95 -18.10 4.65
N TRP A 123 2.41 -17.42 5.66
CA TRP A 123 2.93 -17.37 7.02
C TRP A 123 2.03 -18.09 8.04
N ALA A 124 0.98 -18.77 7.57
CA ALA A 124 0.17 -19.66 8.39
C ALA A 124 0.94 -20.93 8.80
#